data_AF-A0A1S1YXP8-F1
#
_entry.id   AF-A0A1S1YXP8-F1
#
_cell.length_a   1.000
_cell.length_b   1.000
_cell.length_c   1.000
_cell.angle_alpha   90.00
_cell.angle_beta   90.00
_cell.angle_gamma   90.00
#
_symmetry.space_group_name_H-M   'P 1'
#
loop_
_entity.id
_entity.type
_entity.pdbx_description
1 polymer ?
#
loop_
_entity_poly.entity_id
_entity_poly.type
_entity_poly.pdbx_seq_one_letter_code
_entity_poly.pdbx_strand_id
1 'polypeptide(L)'
;MTGEKAVYRDEIYALTDSSFYLSRTGTEVPLSELSEIRRARILPRVIFGGSVFIGTGFLVSSAINRDEESVKAKDIQVYQGIAFYAIAIAMRPFFWKKYRLGKNSQAQILDVTIRKKP
;
A
#
# COMPACT_ATOMS: atom_id res chain seq x y z
N MET A 1 -5.26 -28.01 6.07
CA MET A 1 -4.51 -27.22 7.07
C MET A 1 -3.89 -26.04 6.35
N THR A 2 -4.44 -24.84 6.52
CA THR A 2 -3.89 -23.60 5.94
C THR A 2 -2.63 -23.22 6.73
N GLY A 3 -1.48 -23.70 6.27
CA GLY A 3 -0.18 -23.33 6.83
C GLY A 3 -0.02 -21.82 6.87
N GLU A 4 0.55 -21.33 7.96
CA GLU A 4 0.81 -19.91 8.18
C GLU A 4 1.73 -19.39 7.08
N LYS A 5 1.24 -18.47 6.25
CA LYS A 5 2.02 -17.91 5.14
C LYS A 5 2.94 -16.82 5.68
N ALA A 6 4.25 -17.07 5.64
CA ALA A 6 5.24 -16.04 5.93
C ALA A 6 5.12 -14.89 4.91
N VAL A 7 5.13 -13.64 5.41
CA VAL A 7 5.09 -12.43 4.58
C VAL A 7 6.40 -11.67 4.78
N TYR A 8 7.25 -11.68 3.77
CA TYR A 8 8.51 -10.94 3.77
C TYR A 8 8.31 -9.52 3.22
N ARG A 9 8.89 -8.53 3.90
CA ARG A 9 8.92 -7.11 3.47
C ARG A 9 10.37 -6.69 3.34
N ASP A 10 11.03 -7.21 2.31
CA ASP A 10 12.46 -7.03 2.11
C ASP A 10 12.81 -6.95 0.62
N GLU A 11 14.01 -6.47 0.33
CA GLU A 11 14.59 -6.40 -1.01
C GLU A 11 15.20 -7.74 -1.39
N ILE A 12 15.10 -8.09 -2.68
CA ILE A 12 15.74 -9.29 -3.22
C ILE A 12 17.18 -8.92 -3.58
N TYR A 13 18.14 -9.52 -2.89
CA TYR A 13 19.57 -9.28 -3.11
C TYR A 13 20.14 -10.11 -4.27
N ALA A 14 19.75 -11.37 -4.35
CA ALA A 14 20.22 -12.31 -5.38
C ALA A 14 19.11 -13.28 -5.79
N LEU A 15 19.20 -13.75 -7.03
CA LEU A 15 18.28 -14.72 -7.61
C LEU A 15 19.07 -15.90 -8.19
N THR A 16 18.63 -17.12 -7.89
CA THR A 16 19.08 -18.36 -8.53
C THR A 16 17.95 -18.91 -9.40
N ASP A 17 18.17 -20.04 -10.07
CA ASP A 17 17.15 -20.68 -10.90
C ASP A 17 15.98 -21.25 -10.07
N SER A 18 16.16 -21.46 -8.76
CA SER A 18 15.17 -22.11 -7.87
C SER A 18 14.82 -21.33 -6.60
N SER A 19 15.56 -20.29 -6.25
CA SER A 19 15.40 -19.53 -5.00
C SER A 19 15.74 -18.05 -5.16
N PHE A 20 15.26 -17.23 -4.22
CA PHE A 20 15.69 -15.84 -4.07
C PHE A 20 16.21 -15.58 -2.65
N TYR A 21 17.16 -14.66 -2.53
CA TYR A 21 17.77 -14.27 -1.27
C TYR A 21 17.28 -12.90 -0.84
N LEU A 22 16.85 -12.79 0.42
CA LEU A 22 16.43 -11.54 1.03
C LEU A 22 17.63 -10.76 1.57
N SER A 23 17.68 -9.46 1.29
CA SER A 23 18.82 -8.59 1.56
C SER A 23 19.10 -8.39 3.06
N ARG A 24 18.08 -8.13 3.87
CA ARG A 24 18.26 -7.82 5.30
C ARG A 24 18.48 -9.05 6.15
N THR A 25 17.79 -10.15 5.84
CA THR A 25 17.85 -11.37 6.67
C THR A 25 18.83 -12.41 6.14
N GLY A 26 19.30 -12.28 4.90
CA GLY A 26 20.11 -13.31 4.23
C GLY A 26 19.36 -14.62 4.00
N THR A 27 18.03 -14.63 4.21
CA THR A 27 17.20 -15.84 4.11
C THR A 27 17.03 -16.24 2.65
N GLU A 28 17.27 -17.51 2.36
CA GLU A 28 16.94 -18.13 1.08
C GLU A 28 15.48 -18.60 1.09
N VAL A 29 14.72 -18.16 0.10
CA VAL A 29 13.32 -18.53 -0.07
C VAL A 29 13.14 -19.26 -1.41
N PRO A 30 12.68 -20.52 -1.41
CA PRO A 30 12.41 -21.26 -2.64
C PRO A 30 11.32 -20.59 -3.49
N LEU A 31 11.53 -20.50 -4.80
CA LEU A 31 10.53 -19.97 -5.75
C LEU A 31 9.25 -20.82 -5.76
N SER A 32 9.35 -22.11 -5.46
CA SER A 32 8.20 -23.02 -5.33
C SER A 32 7.24 -22.67 -4.19
N GLU A 33 7.73 -21.96 -3.16
CA GLU A 33 6.93 -21.53 -2.02
C GLU A 33 6.30 -20.14 -2.23
N LEU A 34 6.73 -19.42 -3.27
CA LEU A 34 6.25 -18.09 -3.59
C LEU A 34 4.86 -18.14 -4.21
N SER A 35 3.85 -17.76 -3.43
CA SER A 35 2.45 -17.76 -3.90
C SER A 35 1.92 -16.41 -4.39
N GLU A 36 2.43 -15.30 -3.86
CA GLU A 36 1.90 -13.97 -4.14
C GLU A 36 3.00 -12.89 -4.06
N ILE A 37 3.09 -12.03 -5.09
CA ILE A 37 3.89 -10.81 -5.07
C ILE A 37 2.95 -9.62 -4.88
N ARG A 38 3.24 -8.77 -3.89
CA ARG A 38 2.45 -7.55 -3.62
C ARG A 38 3.25 -6.30 -3.97
N ARG A 39 2.80 -5.57 -4.99
CA ARG A 39 3.40 -4.28 -5.37
C ARG A 39 2.55 -3.13 -4.84
N ALA A 40 3.20 -2.17 -4.19
CA ALA A 40 2.56 -0.92 -3.80
C ALA A 40 2.07 -0.14 -5.03
N ARG A 41 0.80 0.31 -5.03
CA ARG A 41 0.29 1.25 -6.03
C ARG A 41 0.48 2.67 -5.51
N ILE A 42 1.15 3.50 -6.31
CA ILE A 42 1.44 4.90 -5.95
C ILE A 42 0.16 5.73 -5.95
N LEU A 43 -0.62 5.66 -7.04
CA LEU A 43 -1.79 6.53 -7.23
C LEU A 43 -2.84 6.43 -6.10
N PRO A 44 -3.30 5.23 -5.66
CA PRO A 44 -4.25 5.14 -4.54
C PRO A 44 -3.70 5.70 -3.21
N ARG A 45 -2.37 5.62 -2.99
CA ARG A 45 -1.73 6.18 -1.79
C ARG A 45 -1.64 7.70 -1.84
N VAL A 46 -1.39 8.26 -3.03
CA VAL A 46 -1.41 9.71 -3.26
C VAL A 46 -2.81 10.25 -3.04
N ILE A 47 -3.84 9.60 -3.62
CA ILE A 47 -5.25 9.98 -3.41
C ILE A 47 -5.59 9.89 -1.92
N PHE A 48 -5.22 8.80 -1.24
CA PHE A 48 -5.40 8.68 0.21
C PHE A 48 -4.77 9.85 0.98
N GLY A 49 -3.50 10.14 0.73
CA GLY A 49 -2.78 11.21 1.41
C GLY A 49 -3.40 12.59 1.15
N GLY A 50 -3.71 12.89 -0.11
CA GLY A 50 -4.35 14.15 -0.51
C GLY A 50 -5.74 14.32 0.11
N SER A 51 -6.57 13.27 0.10
CA SER A 51 -7.89 13.29 0.72
C SER A 51 -7.82 13.45 2.23
N VAL A 52 -6.90 12.77 2.93
CA VAL A 52 -6.69 12.97 4.38
C VAL A 52 -6.25 14.40 4.69
N PHE A 53 -5.34 14.96 3.89
CA PHE A 53 -4.86 16.34 4.05
C PHE A 53 -6.01 17.35 3.93
N ILE A 54 -6.79 17.26 2.84
CA ILE A 54 -7.95 18.14 2.61
C ILE A 54 -8.99 17.96 3.72
N GLY A 55 -9.34 16.72 4.06
CA GLY A 55 -10.34 16.44 5.09
C GLY A 55 -9.95 16.99 6.45
N THR A 56 -8.66 16.89 6.80
CA THR A 56 -8.13 17.49 8.04
C THR A 56 -8.23 19.01 8.02
N GLY A 57 -7.95 19.65 6.87
CA GLY A 57 -8.13 21.10 6.71
C GLY A 57 -9.55 21.56 7.00
N PHE A 58 -10.57 20.85 6.50
CA PHE A 58 -11.98 21.15 6.78
C PHE A 58 -12.37 20.92 8.24
N LEU A 59 -11.88 19.86 8.87
CA LEU A 59 -12.14 19.59 10.30
C LEU A 59 -11.46 20.61 11.22
N VAL A 60 -10.26 21.07 10.87
CA VAL A 60 -9.56 22.11 11.63
C VAL A 60 -10.24 23.47 11.44
N SER A 61 -10.64 23.81 10.20
CA SER A 61 -11.39 25.03 9.90
C SER A 61 -12.71 25.10 10.70
N SER A 62 -13.44 23.99 10.81
CA SER A 62 -14.69 23.94 11.58
C SER A 62 -14.48 23.99 13.10
N ALA A 63 -13.28 23.63 13.58
CA ALA A 63 -12.92 23.72 14.98
C ALA A 63 -12.51 25.14 15.41
N ILE A 64 -11.91 25.93 14.49
CA ILE A 64 -11.37 27.27 14.76
C ILE A 64 -12.42 28.37 14.53
N ASN A 65 -13.26 28.27 13.49
CA ASN A 65 -14.29 29.28 13.20
C ASN A 65 -15.51 29.09 14.12
N ARG A 66 -15.42 29.59 15.36
CA ARG A 66 -16.39 29.40 16.44
C ARG A 66 -17.39 30.55 16.65
N ASP A 67 -17.60 31.41 15.66
CA ASP A 67 -18.59 32.49 15.79
C ASP A 67 -20.03 31.97 15.59
N GLU A 68 -20.92 32.35 16.52
CA GLU A 68 -22.29 31.82 16.67
C GLU A 68 -23.21 32.05 15.46
N GLU A 69 -22.91 33.00 14.57
CA GLU A 69 -23.68 33.25 13.34
C GLU A 69 -23.47 32.19 12.24
N SER A 70 -22.48 31.31 12.39
CA SER A 70 -22.00 30.45 11.29
C SER A 70 -22.33 28.95 11.41
N VAL A 71 -23.21 28.53 12.33
CA VAL A 71 -23.46 27.11 12.65
C VAL A 71 -23.70 26.23 11.40
N LYS A 72 -24.47 26.70 10.42
CA LYS A 72 -24.69 25.97 9.15
C LYS A 72 -23.40 25.79 8.33
N ALA A 73 -22.56 26.82 8.26
CA ALA A 73 -21.29 26.76 7.53
C ALA A 73 -20.30 25.80 8.20
N LYS A 74 -20.32 25.74 9.54
CA LYS A 74 -19.54 24.79 10.34
C LYS A 74 -19.93 23.34 10.08
N ASP A 75 -21.22 23.03 10.12
CA ASP A 75 -21.70 21.66 9.86
C ASP A 75 -21.32 21.19 8.46
N ILE A 76 -21.45 22.08 7.45
CA ILE A 76 -21.02 21.79 6.07
C ILE A 76 -19.52 21.45 6.02
N GLN A 77 -18.66 22.18 6.72
CA GLN A 77 -17.22 21.90 6.78
C GLN A 77 -16.93 20.54 7.46
N VAL A 78 -17.66 20.19 8.52
CA VAL A 78 -17.53 18.87 9.14
C VAL A 78 -17.92 17.75 8.17
N TYR A 79 -19.04 17.90 7.46
CA TYR A 79 -19.47 16.92 6.45
C TYR A 79 -18.47 16.80 5.30
N GLN A 80 -17.91 17.92 4.82
CA GLN A 80 -16.85 17.92 3.82
C GLN A 80 -15.60 17.18 4.33
N GLY A 81 -15.18 17.47 5.56
CA GLY A 81 -14.07 16.77 6.21
C GLY A 81 -14.27 15.25 6.24
N ILE A 82 -15.43 14.81 6.73
CA ILE A 82 -15.79 13.38 6.80
C ILE A 82 -15.85 12.75 5.41
N ALA A 83 -16.41 13.45 4.41
CA ALA A 83 -16.49 12.95 3.04
C ALA A 83 -15.10 12.68 2.45
N PHE A 84 -14.14 13.57 2.67
CA PHE A 84 -12.75 13.35 2.24
C PHE A 84 -12.08 12.17 2.96
N TYR A 85 -12.37 11.97 4.26
CA TYR A 85 -11.92 10.77 4.97
C TYR A 85 -12.55 9.50 4.42
N ALA A 86 -13.82 9.53 4.02
CA ALA A 86 -14.49 8.39 3.39
C ALA A 86 -13.84 8.02 2.05
N ILE A 87 -13.52 9.02 1.22
CA ILE A 87 -12.76 8.83 -0.04
C ILE A 87 -11.39 8.21 0.25
N ALA A 88 -10.68 8.70 1.27
CA ALA A 88 -9.40 8.13 1.67
C ALA A 88 -9.55 6.65 2.05
N ILE A 89 -10.49 6.32 2.95
CA ILE A 89 -10.71 4.93 3.39
C ILE A 89 -11.08 4.02 2.21
N ALA A 90 -11.88 4.51 1.25
CA ALA A 90 -12.24 3.76 0.05
C ALA A 90 -11.02 3.38 -0.82
N MET A 91 -9.89 4.09 -0.70
CA MET A 91 -8.66 3.77 -1.43
C MET A 91 -7.85 2.63 -0.80
N ARG A 92 -8.01 2.33 0.49
CA ARG A 92 -7.21 1.32 1.22
C ARG A 92 -7.15 -0.06 0.54
N PRO A 93 -8.27 -0.63 0.04
CA PRO A 93 -8.25 -1.94 -0.64
C PRO A 93 -7.35 -1.97 -1.89
N PHE A 94 -7.11 -0.81 -2.51
CA PHE A 94 -6.38 -0.68 -3.77
C PHE A 94 -4.90 -0.36 -3.59
N PHE A 95 -4.40 -0.25 -2.36
CA PHE A 95 -2.99 0.09 -2.07
C PHE A 95 -1.99 -0.95 -2.60
N TRP A 96 -2.44 -2.19 -2.74
CA TRP A 96 -1.60 -3.32 -3.11
C TRP A 96 -2.13 -3.96 -4.38
N LYS A 97 -1.31 -3.99 -5.43
CA LYS A 97 -1.54 -4.88 -6.57
C LYS A 97 -1.00 -6.25 -6.21
N LYS A 98 -1.88 -7.25 -6.23
CA LYS A 98 -1.55 -8.65 -5.95
C LYS A 98 -1.31 -9.37 -7.27
N TYR A 99 -0.15 -10.01 -7.41
CA TYR A 99 0.19 -10.87 -8.53
C TYR A 99 0.28 -12.30 -7.98
N ARG A 100 -0.66 -13.17 -8.39
CA ARG A 100 -0.66 -14.58 -7.99
C ARG A 100 0.25 -15.36 -8.93
N LEU A 101 1.15 -16.14 -8.36
CA LEU A 101 1.97 -17.06 -9.11
C LEU A 101 1.31 -18.46 -9.09
N GLY A 102 0.69 -18.84 -10.20
CA GLY A 102 0.15 -20.18 -10.44
C GLY A 102 1.03 -21.01 -11.38
N LYS A 103 0.60 -22.23 -11.70
CA LYS A 103 1.36 -23.20 -12.50
C LYS A 103 1.83 -22.68 -13.88
N ASN A 104 1.11 -21.72 -14.46
CA ASN A 104 1.39 -21.18 -15.80
C ASN A 104 1.70 -19.68 -15.78
N SER A 105 2.03 -19.09 -14.63
CA SER A 105 2.37 -17.66 -14.55
C SER A 105 3.86 -17.48 -14.41
N GLN A 106 4.43 -16.62 -15.25
CA GLN A 106 5.82 -16.20 -15.17
C GLN A 106 5.87 -14.78 -14.63
N ALA A 107 6.65 -14.54 -13.57
CA ALA A 107 7.05 -13.20 -13.18
C ALA A 107 8.45 -12.95 -13.71
N GLN A 108 8.60 -11.92 -14.53
CA GLN A 108 9.90 -11.45 -14.97
C GLN A 108 10.35 -10.32 -14.05
N ILE A 109 11.51 -10.49 -13.42
CA ILE A 109 12.15 -9.43 -12.65
C ILE A 109 13.08 -8.69 -13.60
N LEU A 110 12.71 -7.46 -13.95
CA LEU A 110 13.44 -6.58 -14.89
C LEU A 110 14.38 -5.63 -14.15
N ASP A 111 14.94 -6.07 -13.02
CA ASP A 111 15.82 -5.24 -12.21
C ASP A 111 17.28 -5.59 -12.50
N VAL A 112 18.00 -4.64 -13.09
CA VAL A 112 19.43 -4.74 -13.45
C VAL A 112 20.37 -4.65 -12.24
N THR A 113 19.85 -4.34 -11.05
CA THR A 113 20.65 -4.30 -9.81
C THR A 113 20.76 -5.66 -9.12
N ILE A 114 19.88 -6.61 -9.45
CA ILE A 114 19.89 -7.96 -8.87
C ILE A 114 21.04 -8.75 -9.48
N ARG A 115 21.97 -9.20 -8.62
CA ARG A 115 23.09 -10.03 -9.06
C ARG A 115 22.61 -11.48 -9.22
N LYS A 116 22.86 -12.07 -10.39
CA LYS A 116 22.85 -13.53 -10.51
C LYS A 116 24.03 -14.07 -9.71
N LYS A 117 23.75 -14.99 -8.78
CA LYS A 117 24.83 -15.78 -8.19
C LYS A 117 25.39 -16.71 -9.28
N PRO A 118 26.72 -16.92 -9.32
CA PRO A 118 27.35 -17.88 -10.22
C PRO A 118 26.92 -19.31 -9.92
#